data_AF-A0A2N3XV95-F1
#
_entry.id   AF-A0A2N3XV95-F1
#
_cell.length_a   1.000
_cell.length_b   1.000
_cell.length_c   1.000
_cell.angle_alpha   90.00
_cell.angle_beta   90.00
_cell.angle_gamma   90.00
#
_symmetry.space_group_name_H-M   'P 1'
#
loop_
_entity.id
_entity.type
_entity.pdbx_description
1 polymer ?
#
loop_
_entity_poly.entity_id
_entity_poly.type
_entity_poly.pdbx_seq_one_letter_code
_entity_poly.pdbx_strand_id
1 'polypeptide(L)'
;MTETRSDEIATDSEESDPETLQDLLKDELSRGDAALGRTETKTGILLAVFSPILTIGVAVLPRAGASLPAILLFWSALTLLAVALLLLLWNVRPRLRGSGFIAVESMTDAELAQYLNSAANDPLRWRREQLLVIARLGAKKFRILRAATTLVMTALLLAIAAAIVSTVAT
;
A
#
# COMPACT_ATOMS: atom_id res chain seq x y z
N MET A 1 2.11 40.07 52.77
CA MET A 1 3.19 39.72 51.84
C MET A 1 2.76 38.44 51.14
N THR A 2 1.97 38.61 50.08
CA THR A 2 1.32 37.55 49.31
C THR A 2 1.57 37.89 47.86
N GLU A 3 2.54 37.19 47.29
CA GLU A 3 3.00 37.37 45.92
C GLU A 3 2.11 36.54 45.01
N THR A 4 1.21 37.23 44.31
CA THR A 4 0.34 36.66 43.29
C THR A 4 1.17 36.42 42.03
N ARG A 5 1.67 35.19 41.87
CA ARG A 5 2.26 34.72 40.62
C ARG A 5 1.13 34.40 39.65
N SER A 6 0.72 35.41 38.88
CA SER A 6 -0.07 35.21 37.66
C SER A 6 0.80 34.47 36.67
N ASP A 7 0.61 33.15 36.58
CA ASP A 7 1.08 32.37 35.45
C ASP A 7 0.24 32.77 34.22
N GLU A 8 0.76 33.76 33.52
CA GLU A 8 0.40 34.11 32.16
C GLU A 8 0.80 32.93 31.27
N ILE A 9 -0.10 31.96 31.15
CA ILE A 9 -0.04 30.96 30.09
C ILE A 9 -0.36 31.72 28.80
N ALA A 10 0.68 32.34 28.25
CA ALA A 10 0.74 32.75 26.86
C ALA A 10 0.52 31.49 26.03
N THR A 11 -0.74 31.25 25.69
CA THR A 11 -1.13 30.36 24.61
C THR A 11 -0.63 31.07 23.35
N ASP A 12 0.65 30.87 23.05
CA ASP A 12 1.28 31.24 21.79
C ASP A 12 0.58 30.43 20.71
N SER A 13 -0.59 30.93 20.34
CA SER A 13 -1.27 30.58 19.12
C SER A 13 -0.44 31.26 18.05
N GLU A 14 0.74 30.69 17.76
CA GLU A 14 1.54 31.03 16.60
C GLU A 14 0.59 30.93 15.42
N GLU A 15 0.12 32.10 15.00
CA GLU A 15 -0.65 32.33 13.79
C GLU A 15 0.24 31.80 12.66
N SER A 16 0.01 30.53 12.33
CA SER A 16 0.95 29.74 11.54
C SER A 16 0.95 30.38 10.16
N ASP A 17 2.06 31.06 9.84
CA ASP A 17 2.19 31.83 8.61
C ASP A 17 1.70 30.98 7.43
N PRO A 18 0.70 31.45 6.65
CA PRO A 18 0.09 30.67 5.58
C PRO A 18 1.11 30.14 4.55
N GLU A 19 2.27 30.78 4.42
CA GLU A 19 3.38 30.31 3.59
C GLU A 19 4.06 29.07 4.21
N THR A 20 4.35 29.11 5.52
CA THR A 20 4.92 27.98 6.27
C THR A 20 3.99 26.76 6.25
N LEU A 21 2.67 26.96 6.42
CA LEU A 21 1.69 25.87 6.34
C LEU A 21 1.65 25.24 4.94
N GLN A 22 1.76 26.05 3.88
CA GLN A 22 1.81 25.54 2.52
C GLN A 22 3.03 24.67 2.28
N ASP A 23 4.20 25.10 2.75
CA ASP A 23 5.45 24.34 2.59
C ASP A 23 5.42 23.02 3.34
N LEU A 24 4.88 22.99 4.57
CA LEU A 24 4.67 21.76 5.32
C LEU A 24 3.75 20.78 4.57
N LEU A 25 2.64 21.26 4.02
CA LEU A 25 1.73 20.41 3.23
C LEU A 25 2.41 19.86 1.97
N LYS A 26 3.24 20.67 1.30
CA LYS A 26 3.99 20.24 0.11
C LYS A 26 5.01 19.17 0.45
N ASP A 27 5.75 19.34 1.55
CA ASP A 27 6.71 18.35 2.02
C ASP A 27 6.01 17.03 2.35
N GLU A 28 4.90 17.06 3.09
CA GLU A 28 4.13 15.86 3.45
C GLU A 28 3.52 15.15 2.23
N LEU A 29 3.04 15.89 1.23
CA LEU A 29 2.60 15.31 -0.06
C LEU A 29 3.77 14.59 -0.75
N SER A 30 4.94 15.24 -0.84
CA SER A 30 6.13 14.67 -1.48
C SER A 30 6.64 13.41 -0.78
N ARG A 31 6.58 13.38 0.57
CA ARG A 31 6.91 12.21 1.38
C ARG A 31 5.92 11.08 1.15
N GLY A 32 4.62 11.40 1.05
CA GLY A 32 3.56 10.45 0.73
C GLY A 32 3.80 9.77 -0.62
N ASP A 33 4.08 10.54 -1.66
CA ASP A 33 4.35 10.03 -3.00
C ASP A 33 5.62 9.18 -3.05
N ALA A 34 6.70 9.62 -2.39
CA ALA A 34 7.92 8.83 -2.28
C ALA A 34 7.69 7.50 -1.54
N ALA A 35 6.90 7.49 -0.47
CA ALA A 35 6.55 6.28 0.27
C ALA A 35 5.69 5.32 -0.57
N LEU A 36 4.76 5.85 -1.36
CA LEU A 36 3.94 5.07 -2.29
C LEU A 36 4.81 4.43 -3.39
N GLY A 37 5.69 5.21 -4.02
CA GLY A 37 6.61 4.70 -5.04
C GLY A 37 7.49 3.55 -4.53
N ARG A 38 8.07 3.68 -3.32
CA ARG A 38 8.84 2.61 -2.68
C ARG A 38 8.01 1.35 -2.43
N THR A 39 6.73 1.51 -2.09
CA THR A 39 5.82 0.38 -1.84
C THR A 39 5.54 -0.37 -3.14
N GLU A 40 5.38 0.34 -4.26
CA GLU A 40 5.18 -0.26 -5.57
C GLU A 40 6.42 -1.03 -6.04
N THR A 41 7.62 -0.49 -5.86
CA THR A 41 8.87 -1.20 -6.17
C THR A 41 9.00 -2.50 -5.37
N LYS A 42 8.74 -2.46 -4.05
CA LYS A 42 8.77 -3.67 -3.20
C LYS A 42 7.77 -4.72 -3.67
N THR A 43 6.58 -4.28 -4.06
CA THR A 43 5.53 -5.16 -4.57
C THR A 43 5.95 -5.82 -5.88
N GLY A 44 6.52 -5.05 -6.82
CA GLY A 44 7.06 -5.57 -8.08
C GLY A 44 8.17 -6.61 -7.87
N ILE A 45 9.09 -6.35 -6.95
CA ILE A 45 10.17 -7.30 -6.60
C ILE A 45 9.61 -8.60 -6.04
N LEU A 46 8.67 -8.53 -5.09
CA LEU A 46 8.03 -9.73 -4.53
C LEU A 46 7.34 -10.54 -5.63
N LEU A 47 6.63 -9.88 -6.53
CA LEU A 47 5.92 -10.53 -7.62
C LEU A 47 6.90 -11.22 -8.59
N ALA A 48 8.01 -10.55 -8.94
CA ALA A 48 9.05 -11.11 -9.79
C ALA A 48 9.75 -12.33 -9.17
N VAL A 49 10.01 -12.30 -7.85
CA VAL A 49 10.68 -13.39 -7.13
C VAL A 49 9.77 -14.61 -6.94
N PHE A 50 8.51 -14.39 -6.57
CA PHE A 50 7.61 -15.49 -6.20
C PHE A 50 6.83 -16.09 -7.38
N SER A 51 6.66 -15.38 -8.50
CA SER A 51 5.96 -15.92 -9.67
C SER A 51 6.62 -17.17 -10.28
N PRO A 52 7.96 -17.22 -10.48
CA PRO A 52 8.63 -18.43 -10.97
C PRO A 52 8.47 -19.61 -10.00
N ILE A 53 8.51 -19.36 -8.69
CA ILE A 53 8.35 -20.40 -7.66
C ILE A 53 6.98 -21.05 -7.78
N LEU A 54 5.92 -20.25 -7.96
CA LEU A 54 4.57 -20.75 -8.20
C LEU A 54 4.52 -21.59 -9.49
N THR A 55 5.06 -21.09 -10.60
CA THR A 55 5.06 -21.79 -11.89
C THR A 55 5.80 -23.13 -11.83
N ILE A 56 6.99 -23.17 -11.24
CA ILE A 56 7.78 -24.39 -11.08
C ILE A 56 7.08 -25.35 -10.12
N GLY A 57 6.53 -24.85 -9.01
CA GLY A 57 5.81 -25.66 -8.04
C GLY A 57 4.62 -26.39 -8.65
N VAL A 58 3.83 -25.71 -9.49
CA VAL A 58 2.72 -26.32 -10.25
C VAL A 58 3.22 -27.40 -11.21
N ALA A 59 4.35 -27.17 -11.88
CA ALA A 59 4.87 -28.08 -12.92
C ALA A 59 5.52 -29.36 -12.36
N VAL A 60 6.17 -29.29 -11.19
CA VAL A 60 6.96 -30.40 -10.64
C VAL A 60 6.11 -31.36 -9.81
N LEU A 61 5.07 -30.87 -9.13
CA LEU A 61 4.31 -31.65 -8.16
C LEU A 61 3.67 -32.95 -8.68
N PRO A 62 3.07 -33.01 -9.90
CA PRO A 62 2.42 -34.23 -10.38
C PRO A 62 3.37 -35.42 -10.58
N ARG A 63 4.69 -35.18 -10.55
CA ARG A 63 5.74 -36.17 -10.81
C ARG A 63 6.40 -36.70 -9.54
N ALA A 64 6.13 -36.09 -8.39
CA ALA A 64 6.69 -36.53 -7.12
C ALA A 64 5.82 -37.66 -6.55
N GLY A 65 6.41 -38.84 -6.35
CA GLY A 65 5.78 -39.95 -5.60
C GLY A 65 5.69 -39.67 -4.11
N ALA A 66 5.18 -38.50 -3.73
CA ALA A 66 5.14 -38.02 -2.35
C ALA A 66 3.95 -38.61 -1.59
N SER A 67 4.06 -38.63 -0.26
CA SER A 67 2.97 -39.04 0.62
C SER A 67 1.78 -38.07 0.53
N LEU A 68 0.56 -38.59 0.66
CA LEU A 68 -0.67 -37.80 0.62
C LEU A 68 -0.66 -36.56 1.55
N PRO A 69 -0.19 -36.62 2.82
CA PRO A 69 -0.11 -35.43 3.67
C PRO A 69 0.87 -34.37 3.15
N ALA A 70 2.01 -34.78 2.56
CA ALA A 70 2.96 -33.84 1.96
C ALA A 70 2.34 -33.12 0.75
N ILE A 71 1.56 -33.84 -0.08
CA ILE A 71 0.84 -33.27 -1.22
C ILE A 71 -0.19 -32.22 -0.76
N LEU A 72 -0.98 -32.52 0.28
CA LEU A 72 -1.98 -31.57 0.81
C LEU A 72 -1.33 -30.30 1.38
N LEU A 73 -0.26 -30.43 2.15
CA LEU A 73 0.50 -29.29 2.68
C LEU A 73 1.08 -28.43 1.56
N PHE A 74 1.62 -29.06 0.52
CA PHE A 74 2.17 -28.36 -0.62
C PHE A 74 1.10 -27.59 -1.40
N TRP A 75 -0.06 -28.20 -1.69
CA TRP A 75 -1.17 -27.49 -2.34
C TRP A 75 -1.70 -26.33 -1.48
N SER A 76 -1.78 -26.49 -0.17
CA SER A 76 -2.13 -25.41 0.75
C SER A 76 -1.13 -24.26 0.67
N ALA A 77 0.18 -24.54 0.70
CA ALA A 77 1.22 -23.55 0.50
C ALA A 77 1.08 -22.82 -0.85
N LEU A 78 0.84 -23.57 -1.92
CA LEU A 78 0.74 -23.06 -3.29
C LEU A 78 -0.47 -22.14 -3.47
N THR A 79 -1.63 -22.52 -2.91
CA THR A 79 -2.84 -21.69 -2.95
C THR A 79 -2.67 -20.40 -2.15
N LEU A 80 -2.06 -20.44 -0.96
CA LEU A 80 -1.74 -19.24 -0.19
C LEU A 80 -0.77 -18.32 -0.94
N LEU A 81 0.25 -18.89 -1.58
CA LEU A 81 1.19 -18.13 -2.40
C LEU A 81 0.48 -17.47 -3.58
N ALA A 82 -0.40 -18.19 -4.28
CA ALA A 82 -1.20 -17.65 -5.38
C ALA A 82 -2.11 -16.50 -4.91
N VAL A 83 -2.81 -16.65 -3.78
CA VAL A 83 -3.64 -15.58 -3.20
C VAL A 83 -2.78 -14.37 -2.84
N ALA A 84 -1.59 -14.59 -2.25
CA ALA A 84 -0.67 -13.50 -1.94
C ALA A 84 -0.23 -12.74 -3.20
N LEU A 85 0.15 -13.46 -4.25
CA LEU A 85 0.52 -12.87 -5.54
C LEU A 85 -0.63 -12.10 -6.18
N LEU A 86 -1.86 -12.61 -6.10
CA LEU A 86 -3.05 -11.89 -6.57
C LEU A 86 -3.28 -10.59 -5.79
N LEU A 87 -3.08 -10.58 -4.47
CA LEU A 87 -3.15 -9.37 -3.65
C LEU A 87 -2.04 -8.36 -4.01
N LEU A 88 -0.82 -8.83 -4.27
CA LEU A 88 0.28 -7.98 -4.75
C LEU A 88 -0.03 -7.40 -6.13
N LEU A 89 -0.52 -8.23 -7.06
CA LEU A 89 -0.92 -7.77 -8.39
C LEU A 89 -2.05 -6.74 -8.32
N TRP A 90 -3.01 -6.97 -7.43
CA TRP A 90 -4.09 -6.03 -7.15
C TRP A 90 -3.56 -4.71 -6.59
N ASN A 91 -2.48 -4.73 -5.83
CA ASN A 91 -1.84 -3.53 -5.27
C ASN A 91 -1.18 -2.67 -6.37
N VAL A 92 -0.53 -3.31 -7.35
CA VAL A 92 0.12 -2.63 -8.49
C VAL A 92 -0.88 -2.14 -9.54
N ARG A 93 -2.06 -2.77 -9.64
CA ARG A 93 -3.06 -2.39 -10.65
C ARG A 93 -3.52 -0.94 -10.45
N PRO A 94 -3.30 -0.03 -11.42
CA PRO A 94 -3.71 1.37 -11.29
C PRO A 94 -5.23 1.44 -11.17
N ARG A 95 -5.72 1.88 -10.01
CA ARG A 95 -7.14 2.11 -9.77
C ARG A 95 -7.49 3.50 -10.29
N LEU A 96 -7.76 3.60 -11.59
CA LEU A 96 -8.28 4.83 -12.20
C LEU A 96 -9.77 5.05 -11.87
N ARG A 97 -10.47 4.02 -11.38
CA ARG A 97 -11.88 4.14 -10.97
C ARG A 97 -12.03 5.11 -9.80
N GLY A 98 -12.52 6.31 -10.10
CA GLY A 98 -12.71 7.40 -9.14
C GLY A 98 -11.47 8.28 -8.92
N SER A 99 -10.43 8.16 -9.75
CA SER A 99 -9.35 9.15 -9.75
C SER A 99 -9.83 10.42 -10.44
N GLY A 100 -9.23 11.57 -10.05
CA GLY A 100 -9.48 12.84 -10.72
C GLY A 100 -9.25 12.79 -12.24
N PHE A 101 -8.49 11.81 -12.75
CA PHE A 101 -8.29 11.62 -14.18
C PHE A 101 -9.58 11.30 -14.95
N ILE A 102 -10.43 10.41 -14.45
CA ILE A 102 -11.70 10.09 -15.14
C ILE A 102 -12.67 11.28 -15.02
N ALA A 103 -12.65 11.98 -13.89
CA ALA A 103 -13.44 13.20 -13.72
C ALA A 103 -13.00 14.30 -14.72
N VAL A 104 -11.68 14.50 -14.87
CA VAL A 104 -11.11 15.47 -15.82
C VAL A 104 -11.34 15.06 -17.28
N GLU A 105 -11.28 13.76 -17.60
CA GLU A 105 -11.59 13.27 -18.95
C GLU A 105 -13.03 13.60 -19.39
N SER A 106 -13.98 13.63 -18.44
CA SER A 106 -15.37 13.99 -18.71
C SER A 106 -15.65 15.49 -18.68
N MET A 107 -14.71 16.33 -18.26
CA MET A 107 -14.89 17.78 -18.15
C MET A 107 -14.72 18.44 -19.51
N THR A 108 -15.58 19.41 -19.80
CA THR A 108 -15.34 20.38 -20.87
C THR A 108 -14.19 21.32 -20.50
N ASP A 109 -13.59 21.98 -21.50
CA ASP A 109 -12.48 22.91 -21.28
C ASP A 109 -12.85 24.07 -20.32
N ALA A 110 -14.10 24.52 -20.38
CA ALA A 110 -14.64 25.54 -19.48
C ALA A 110 -14.78 25.05 -18.03
N GLU A 111 -15.25 23.81 -17.84
CA GLU A 111 -15.35 23.19 -16.51
C GLU A 111 -13.98 22.93 -15.90
N LEU A 112 -13.01 22.49 -16.72
CA LEU A 112 -11.62 22.30 -16.29
C LEU A 112 -11.00 23.64 -15.87
N ALA A 113 -11.19 24.71 -16.66
CA ALA A 113 -10.72 26.04 -16.31
C ALA A 113 -11.34 26.54 -14.99
N GLN A 114 -12.65 26.34 -14.80
CA GLN A 114 -13.34 26.71 -13.54
C GLN A 114 -12.84 25.89 -12.35
N TYR A 115 -12.59 24.59 -12.54
CA TYR A 115 -12.03 23.71 -11.53
C TYR A 115 -10.63 24.13 -11.11
N LEU A 116 -9.74 24.41 -12.06
CA LEU A 116 -8.38 24.91 -11.80
C LEU A 116 -8.40 26.28 -11.11
N ASN A 117 -9.30 27.18 -11.52
CA ASN A 117 -9.44 28.49 -10.92
C ASN A 117 -9.95 28.38 -9.47
N SER A 118 -10.90 27.46 -9.21
CA SER A 118 -11.36 27.15 -7.85
C SER A 118 -10.23 26.61 -6.97
N ALA A 119 -9.37 25.74 -7.51
CA ALA A 119 -8.19 25.24 -6.81
C ALA A 119 -7.13 26.33 -6.56
N ALA A 120 -7.01 27.31 -7.47
CA ALA A 120 -6.10 28.45 -7.31
C ALA A 120 -6.58 29.45 -6.25
N ASN A 121 -7.90 29.62 -6.08
CA ASN A 121 -8.48 30.53 -5.11
C ASN A 121 -8.35 30.04 -3.64
N ASP A 122 -8.26 28.73 -3.42
CA ASP A 122 -8.05 28.14 -2.10
C ASP A 122 -7.05 26.96 -2.15
N PRO A 123 -5.73 27.26 -2.27
CA PRO A 123 -4.70 26.23 -2.41
C PRO A 123 -4.55 25.38 -1.14
N LEU A 124 -4.90 25.91 0.03
CA LEU A 124 -4.78 25.23 1.31
C LEU A 124 -5.83 24.12 1.45
N ARG A 125 -7.09 24.42 1.15
CA ARG A 125 -8.16 23.41 1.15
C ARG A 125 -7.85 22.30 0.15
N TRP A 126 -7.42 22.67 -1.05
CA TRP A 126 -7.05 21.72 -2.09
C TRP A 126 -5.94 20.75 -1.63
N ARG A 127 -4.84 21.27 -1.05
CA ARG A 127 -3.73 20.42 -0.53
C ARG A 127 -4.18 19.52 0.62
N ARG A 128 -5.04 20.00 1.52
CA ARG A 128 -5.60 19.18 2.62
C ARG A 128 -6.43 18.01 2.09
N GLU A 129 -7.30 18.27 1.10
CA GLU A 129 -8.10 17.23 0.45
C GLU A 129 -7.20 16.20 -0.25
N GLN A 130 -6.16 16.64 -0.97
CA GLN A 130 -5.17 15.74 -1.57
C GLN A 130 -4.44 14.89 -0.53
N LEU A 131 -3.98 15.48 0.57
CA LEU A 131 -3.28 14.77 1.63
C LEU A 131 -4.17 13.69 2.26
N LEU A 132 -5.45 13.98 2.51
CA LEU A 132 -6.42 13.00 3.00
C LEU A 132 -6.63 11.84 2.01
N VAL A 133 -6.70 12.12 0.71
CA VAL A 133 -6.81 11.09 -0.32
C VAL A 133 -5.56 10.22 -0.36
N ILE A 134 -4.37 10.82 -0.38
CA ILE A 134 -3.08 10.10 -0.39
C ILE A 134 -2.93 9.25 0.88
N ALA A 135 -3.23 9.81 2.05
CA ALA A 135 -3.15 9.09 3.32
C ALA A 135 -4.10 7.88 3.37
N ARG A 136 -5.35 8.04 2.92
CA ARG A 136 -6.33 6.94 2.84
C ARG A 136 -5.90 5.87 1.85
N LEU A 137 -5.40 6.28 0.68
CA LEU A 137 -4.95 5.35 -0.36
C LEU A 137 -3.70 4.58 0.09
N GLY A 138 -2.74 5.27 0.71
CA GLY A 138 -1.54 4.70 1.31
C GLY A 138 -1.88 3.71 2.41
N ALA A 139 -2.77 4.06 3.34
CA ALA A 139 -3.21 3.14 4.40
C ALA A 139 -3.83 1.86 3.84
N LYS A 140 -4.64 1.96 2.78
CA LYS A 140 -5.25 0.80 2.10
C LYS A 140 -4.19 -0.06 1.42
N LYS A 141 -3.26 0.54 0.67
CA LYS A 141 -2.15 -0.17 0.02
C LYS A 141 -1.27 -0.88 1.04
N PHE A 142 -0.95 -0.22 2.16
CA PHE A 142 -0.15 -0.80 3.23
C PHE A 142 -0.82 -2.01 3.88
N ARG A 143 -2.14 -1.96 4.14
CA ARG A 143 -2.88 -3.11 4.67
C ARG A 143 -2.84 -4.31 3.72
N ILE A 144 -3.05 -4.10 2.43
CA ILE A 144 -2.98 -5.16 1.42
C ILE A 144 -1.57 -5.75 1.35
N LEU A 145 -0.54 -4.89 1.33
CA LEU A 145 0.85 -5.36 1.31
C LEU A 145 1.17 -6.19 2.55
N ARG A 146 0.80 -5.72 3.75
CA ARG A 146 1.01 -6.46 5.00
C ARG A 146 0.32 -7.83 4.98
N ALA A 147 -0.93 -7.89 4.52
CA ALA A 147 -1.66 -9.15 4.38
C ALA A 147 -0.96 -10.10 3.39
N ALA A 148 -0.52 -9.59 2.24
CA ALA A 148 0.20 -10.38 1.25
C ALA A 148 1.54 -10.91 1.80
N THR A 149 2.30 -10.09 2.52
CA THR A 149 3.56 -10.53 3.16
C THR A 149 3.31 -11.61 4.19
N THR A 150 2.27 -11.49 5.02
CA THR A 150 1.89 -12.55 5.97
C THR A 150 1.53 -13.84 5.25
N LEU A 151 0.76 -13.77 4.16
CA LEU A 151 0.41 -14.95 3.35
C LEU A 151 1.63 -15.62 2.73
N VAL A 152 2.58 -14.85 2.18
CA VAL A 152 3.85 -15.37 1.66
C VAL A 152 4.63 -16.10 2.75
N MET A 153 4.75 -15.51 3.95
CA MET A 153 5.42 -16.16 5.08
C MET A 153 4.74 -17.47 5.48
N THR A 154 3.41 -17.48 5.57
CA THR A 154 2.66 -18.71 5.89
C THR A 154 2.79 -19.77 4.81
N ALA A 155 2.76 -19.39 3.54
CA ALA A 155 2.97 -20.28 2.41
C ALA A 155 4.35 -20.92 2.45
N LEU A 156 5.39 -20.13 2.75
CA LEU A 156 6.75 -20.61 2.87
C LEU A 156 6.91 -21.63 4.02
N LEU A 157 6.31 -21.34 5.19
CA LEU A 157 6.32 -22.27 6.33
C LEU A 157 5.62 -23.59 5.99
N LEU A 158 4.47 -23.53 5.30
CA LEU A 158 3.75 -24.72 4.85
C LEU A 158 4.55 -25.52 3.81
N ALA A 159 5.25 -24.85 2.90
CA ALA A 159 6.11 -25.51 1.92
C ALA A 159 7.29 -26.24 2.59
N ILE A 160 7.91 -25.63 3.60
CA ILE A 160 8.97 -26.26 4.41
C ILE A 160 8.41 -27.47 5.16
N ALA A 161 7.24 -27.35 5.80
CA ALA A 161 6.60 -28.45 6.48
C ALA A 161 6.28 -29.61 5.52
N ALA A 162 5.78 -29.31 4.32
CA ALA A 162 5.54 -30.31 3.27
C ALA A 162 6.82 -31.06 2.89
N ALA A 163 7.95 -30.34 2.73
CA ALA A 163 9.23 -30.95 2.43
C ALA A 163 9.71 -31.89 3.54
N ILE A 164 9.61 -31.46 4.80
CA ILE A 164 9.99 -32.30 5.96
C ILE A 164 9.12 -33.56 6.02
N VAL A 165 7.80 -33.42 5.90
CA VAL A 165 6.87 -34.57 5.91
C VAL A 165 7.16 -35.52 4.74
N SER A 166 7.52 -34.99 3.57
CA SER A 166 7.90 -35.82 2.43
C SER A 166 9.15 -36.65 2.70
N THR A 167 10.14 -36.10 3.41
CA THR A 167 11.39 -36.84 3.74
C THR A 167 11.23 -37.87 4.84
N VAL A 168 10.27 -37.69 5.75
CA VAL A 168 10.00 -38.64 6.85
C VAL A 168 9.11 -39.79 6.38
N ALA A 169 8.34 -39.59 5.31
CA ALA A 169 7.43 -40.59 4.76
C ALA A 169 8.06 -41.51 3.70
N THR A 170 9.28 -41.21 3.26
CA THR A 170 10.13 -42.07 2.40
C THR A 170 11.04 -42.94 3.26
#